data_AF-A0A7Z9FBA1-F1
#
_entry.id   AF-A0A7Z9FBA1-F1
#
_cell.length_a   1.000
_cell.length_b   1.000
_cell.length_c   1.000
_cell.angle_alpha   90.00
_cell.angle_beta   90.00
_cell.angle_gamma   90.00
#
_symmetry.space_group_name_H-M   'P 1'
#
loop_
_entity.id
_entity.type
_entity.pdbx_description
1 polymer ?
#
loop_
_entity_poly.entity_id
_entity_poly.type
_entity_poly.pdbx_seq_one_letter_code
_entity_poly.pdbx_strand_id
1 'polypeptide(L)' 'MDLPIYCASRAAPASISGLYAVELQVPIGCAGVAVFPGDIMAGDKDGVVVVPRALEKKR' A
#
# COMPACT_ATOMS: atom_id res chain seq x y z
N MET A 1 3.13 20.77 -0.32
CA MET A 1 3.90 19.50 -0.27
C MET A 1 3.27 18.59 -1.30
N ASP A 2 4.03 18.18 -2.31
CA ASP A 2 3.57 17.20 -3.31
C ASP A 2 3.91 15.79 -2.80
N LEU A 3 2.99 15.20 -2.04
CA LEU A 3 3.05 13.79 -1.65
C LEU A 3 2.09 13.03 -2.57
N PRO A 4 2.54 12.09 -3.41
CA PRO A 4 1.65 11.29 -4.23
C PRO A 4 0.75 10.41 -3.35
N ILE A 5 -0.56 10.57 -3.50
CA ILE A 5 -1.58 9.80 -2.76
C ILE A 5 -2.38 8.94 -3.73
N TYR A 6 -2.49 7.66 -3.42
CA TYR A 6 -3.30 6.70 -4.15
C TYR A 6 -4.36 6.14 -3.20
N CYS A 7 -5.63 6.32 -3.53
CA CYS A 7 -6.75 5.85 -2.73
C CYS A 7 -7.97 5.59 -3.61
N ALA A 8 -8.87 4.71 -3.16
CA ALA A 8 -10.12 4.45 -3.88
C ALA A 8 -11.08 5.63 -3.81
N SER A 9 -11.16 6.29 -2.65
CA SER A 9 -11.98 7.48 -2.42
C SER A 9 -11.58 8.18 -1.14
N ARG A 10 -12.19 9.36 -0.91
CA ARG A 10 -12.11 10.11 0.34
C ARG A 10 -13.08 9.51 1.35
N ALA A 11 -12.67 9.47 2.61
CA ALA A 11 -13.52 9.07 3.74
C ALA A 11 -13.57 10.18 4.79
N ALA A 12 -14.57 10.12 5.68
CA ALA A 12 -14.57 10.92 6.90
C ALA A 12 -13.38 10.54 7.79
N PRO A 13 -12.93 11.44 8.69
CA PRO A 13 -11.82 11.14 9.60
C PRO A 13 -12.09 9.88 10.44
N ALA A 14 -11.08 9.03 10.57
CA ALA A 14 -11.14 7.82 11.38
C ALA A 14 -11.27 8.15 12.87
N SER A 15 -12.14 7.43 13.60
CA SER A 15 -12.13 7.43 15.06
C SER A 15 -11.30 6.24 15.57
N ILE A 16 -10.52 6.43 16.64
CA ILE A 16 -9.73 5.33 17.23
C ILE A 16 -10.63 4.16 17.69
N SER A 17 -11.87 4.45 18.08
CA SER A 17 -12.84 3.41 18.45
C SER A 17 -13.34 2.59 17.25
N GLY A 18 -13.36 3.16 16.04
CA GLY A 18 -13.89 2.51 14.84
C GLY A 18 -12.82 2.01 13.87
N LEU A 19 -11.61 2.58 13.91
CA LEU A 19 -10.48 2.20 13.07
C LEU A 19 -9.18 2.46 13.82
N TYR A 20 -8.55 1.38 14.27
CA TYR A 20 -7.26 1.40 14.94
C TYR A 20 -6.29 0.43 14.23
N ALA A 21 -4.98 0.67 14.40
CA ALA A 21 -3.96 -0.21 13.85
C ALA A 21 -3.92 -1.53 14.63
N VAL A 22 -4.12 -2.65 13.94
CA VAL A 22 -4.16 -3.99 14.57
C VAL A 22 -2.80 -4.69 14.49
N GLU A 23 -2.10 -4.52 13.36
CA GLU A 23 -0.82 -5.13 13.05
C GLU A 23 0.01 -4.17 12.18
N LEU A 24 1.33 -4.40 12.13
CA LEU A 24 2.27 -3.62 11.36
C LEU A 24 3.29 -4.55 10.70
N GLN A 25 3.69 -4.25 9.47
CA GLN A 25 4.66 -5.05 8.70
C GLN A 25 4.26 -6.54 8.58
N VAL A 26 2.97 -6.82 8.35
CA VAL A 26 2.47 -8.16 8.01
C VAL A 26 2.01 -8.19 6.55
N PRO A 27 1.98 -9.36 5.89
CA PRO A 27 1.40 -9.49 4.56
C PRO A 27 -0.08 -9.09 4.56
N ILE A 28 -0.52 -8.35 3.53
CA ILE A 28 -1.92 -7.95 3.36
C ILE A 28 -2.43 -8.28 1.96
N GLY A 29 -3.76 -8.39 1.83
CA GLY A 29 -4.46 -8.31 0.55
C GLY A 29 -5.01 -6.91 0.31
N CYS A 30 -4.67 -6.29 -0.82
CA CYS A 30 -5.23 -5.00 -1.24
C CYS A 30 -5.54 -5.02 -2.73
N ALA A 31 -6.75 -4.60 -3.11
CA ALA A 31 -7.21 -4.62 -4.51
C ALA A 31 -7.03 -5.99 -5.22
N GLY A 32 -7.15 -7.10 -4.49
CA GLY A 32 -6.93 -8.46 -5.01
C GLY A 32 -5.46 -8.87 -5.19
N VAL A 33 -4.52 -8.04 -4.74
CA VAL A 33 -3.06 -8.28 -4.84
C VAL A 33 -2.48 -8.54 -3.45
N ALA A 34 -1.55 -9.50 -3.36
CA ALA A 34 -0.78 -9.74 -2.15
C ALA A 34 0.37 -8.74 -2.04
N VAL A 35 0.49 -8.06 -0.90
CA VAL A 35 1.56 -7.11 -0.61
C VAL A 35 2.34 -7.60 0.59
N PHE A 36 3.65 -7.80 0.41
CA PHE A 36 4.55 -8.24 1.47
C PHE A 36 5.43 -7.08 1.95
N PRO A 37 5.78 -7.06 3.24
CA PRO A 37 6.78 -6.12 3.76
C PRO A 37 8.08 -6.15 2.95
N GLY A 38 8.47 -5.00 2.41
CA GLY A 38 9.72 -4.84 1.64
C GLY A 38 9.55 -4.93 0.12
N ASP A 39 8.35 -5.25 -0.37
CA ASP A 39 8.00 -5.12 -1.80
C ASP A 39 8.17 -3.68 -2.29
N ILE A 40 8.48 -3.53 -3.57
CA ILE A 40 8.67 -2.22 -4.19
C ILE A 40 7.32 -1.73 -4.71
N MET A 41 6.96 -0.52 -4.29
CA MET A 41 5.75 0.16 -4.76
C MET A 41 6.14 1.17 -5.84
N ALA A 42 5.61 1.01 -7.04
CA ALA A 42 5.80 1.97 -8.14
C ALA A 42 4.44 2.54 -8.54
N GLY A 43 4.33 3.87 -8.66
CA GLY A 43 3.07 4.51 -9.03
C GLY A 43 3.25 5.70 -9.95
N ASP A 44 2.26 5.91 -10.82
CA ASP A 44 2.15 7.00 -11.77
C ASP A 44 0.69 7.43 -11.97
N LYS A 45 0.38 8.14 -13.06
CA LYS A 45 -0.98 8.62 -13.37
C LYS A 45 -2.01 7.49 -13.59
N ASP A 46 -1.57 6.28 -13.90
CA ASP A 46 -2.43 5.15 -14.23
C ASP A 46 -2.71 4.27 -12.99
N GLY A 47 -1.88 4.39 -11.93
CA GLY A 47 -2.13 3.75 -10.64
C GLY A 47 -0.86 3.35 -9.90
N VAL A 48 -0.95 2.27 -9.10
CA VAL A 48 0.17 1.70 -8.34
C VAL A 48 0.28 0.22 -8.64
N VAL A 49 1.51 -0.24 -8.82
CA VAL A 49 1.86 -1.65 -8.96
C VAL A 49 2.77 -2.11 -7.83
N VAL A 50 2.62 -3.38 -7.46
CA VAL A 50 3.45 -4.07 -6.46
C VAL A 50 4.47 -4.92 -7.21
N VAL A 51 5.76 -4.69 -6.96
CA VAL A 51 6.83 -5.51 -7.50
C VAL A 51 7.38 -6.38 -6.38
N PRO A 52 7.19 -7.72 -6.43
CA PRO A 52 7.64 -8.62 -5.38
C PRO A 52 9.14 -8.54 -5.19
N ARG A 53 9.58 -8.35 -3.94
CA ARG A 53 11.01 -8.20 -3.63
C ARG A 53 11.82 -9.43 -4.03
N ALA A 54 11.22 -10.62 -3.97
CA ALA A 54 11.84 -11.88 -4.35
C ALA A 54 12.23 -11.97 -5.84
N LEU A 55 11.64 -11.12 -6.70
CA LEU A 55 11.93 -11.07 -8.14
C LEU A 55 12.88 -9.92 -8.51
N GLU A 56 13.34 -9.14 -7.53
CA GLU A 56 14.26 -8.03 -7.75
C GLU A 56 15.61 -8.57 -8.28
N LYS A 57 15.95 -8.21 -9.52
CA LYS A 57 17.32 -8.38 -10.01
C LYS A 57 18.19 -7.30 -9.38
N LYS A 58 19.05 -7.67 -8.44
CA LYS A 58 20.09 -6.79 -7.91
C LYS A 58 20.99 -6.34 -9.07
N ARG A 59 21.03 -5.03 -9.28
CA ARG A 59 21.89 -4.38 -10.27
C ARG A 59 23.29 -4.17 -9.70
#